data_AF-I1BK29-F1
#
_entry.id   AF-I1BK29-F1
#
_cell.length_a   1.000
_cell.length_b   1.000
_cell.length_c   1.000
_cell.angle_alpha   90.00
_cell.angle_beta   90.00
_cell.angle_gamma   90.00
#
_symmetry.space_group_name_H-M   'P 1'
#
loop_
_entity.id
_entity.type
_entity.pdbx_description
1 polymer ?
#
loop_
_entity_poly.entity_id
_entity_poly.type
_entity_poly.pdbx_seq_one_letter_code
_entity_poly.pdbx_strand_id
1 'polypeptide(L)' 'MTQLIVERLLQYPTVRIQNVAAVTEKMEKILKDGKENVHFISGNDACER' A
#
# COMPACT_ATOMS: atom_id res chain seq x y z
N MET A 1 -3.74 13.22 -4.65
CA MET A 1 -4.79 12.40 -4.01
C MET A 1 -4.17 11.18 -3.31
N THR A 2 -3.28 10.44 -3.98
CA THR A 2 -2.52 9.28 -3.47
C THR A 2 -1.64 9.59 -2.27
N GLN A 3 -0.97 10.75 -2.27
CA GLN A 3 -0.17 11.22 -1.14
C GLN A 3 -0.97 11.27 0.17
N LEU A 4 -2.23 11.73 0.11
CA LEU A 4 -3.10 11.80 1.28
C LEU A 4 -3.46 10.41 1.83
N ILE A 5 -3.56 9.39 0.98
CA ILE A 5 -3.79 8.00 1.41
C ILE A 5 -2.57 7.48 2.18
N VAL A 6 -1.37 7.68 1.64
CA VAL A 6 -0.12 7.23 2.28
C VAL A 6 0.12 7.96 3.60
N GLU A 7 -0.13 9.27 3.64
CA GLU A 7 -0.07 10.08 4.87
C GLU A 7 -1.07 9.62 5.94
N ARG A 8 -2.29 9.22 5.53
CA ARG A 8 -3.29 8.64 6.44
C ARG A 8 -2.86 7.28 6.97
N LEU A 9 -2.23 6.43 6.16
CA LEU A 9 -1.70 5.14 6.60
C LEU A 9 -0.64 5.30 7.68
N LEU A 10 0.17 6.36 7.62
CA LEU A 10 1.19 6.67 8.64
C LEU A 10 0.60 7.15 9.98
N GLN A 11 -0.69 7.47 10.05
CA GLN A 11 -1.36 7.81 11.31
C GLN A 11 -1.58 6.57 12.20
N TYR A 12 -1.46 5.35 11.64
CA TYR A 12 -1.60 4.11 12.40
C TYR A 12 -0.24 3.68 12.98
N PRO A 13 -0.12 3.48 14.30
CA PRO A 13 1.16 3.18 14.95
C PRO A 13 1.78 1.83 14.56
N THR A 14 0.98 0.92 14.01
CA THR A 14 1.42 -0.39 13.50
C THR A 14 1.99 -0.33 12.09
N VAL A 15 1.80 0.78 11.37
CA VAL A 15 2.27 0.95 9.99
C VAL A 15 3.62 1.63 9.98
N ARG A 16 4.60 0.99 9.33
CA ARG A 16 5.93 1.57 9.10
C ARG A 16 6.24 1.50 7.62
N ILE A 17 6.47 2.66 6.99
CA ILE A 17 6.81 2.77 5.58
C ILE A 17 8.23 3.31 5.48
N GLN A 18 9.16 2.51 4.94
CA GLN A 18 10.56 2.92 4.81
C GLN A 18 10.76 4.03 3.77
N ASN A 19 10.06 3.94 2.63
CA ASN A 19 10.17 4.91 1.55
C ASN A 19 8.77 5.39 1.13
N VAL A 20 8.36 6.52 1.70
CA VAL A 20 7.04 7.13 1.48
C VAL A 20 6.84 7.52 0.01
N ALA A 21 7.87 8.06 -0.65
CA ALA A 21 7.79 8.49 -2.04
C ALA A 21 7.53 7.28 -2.98
N ALA A 22 8.32 6.22 -2.83
CA ALA A 22 8.17 5.02 -3.66
C ALA A 22 6.82 4.31 -3.45
N VAL A 23 6.30 4.30 -2.21
CA VAL A 23 4.97 3.75 -1.93
C VAL A 23 3.86 4.61 -2.52
N THR A 24 4.02 5.94 -2.49
CA THR A 24 3.07 6.88 -3.11
C THR A 24 2.99 6.69 -4.62
N GLU A 25 4.13 6.54 -5.29
CA GLU A 25 4.20 6.27 -6.74
C GLU A 25 3.55 4.92 -7.10
N LYS A 26 3.85 3.86 -6.33
CA LYS A 26 3.21 2.54 -6.51
C LYS A 26 1.70 2.61 -6.32
N MET A 27 1.22 3.33 -5.31
CA MET A 27 -0.21 3.52 -5.07
C MET A 27 -0.87 4.28 -6.22
N GLU A 28 -0.22 5.32 -6.75
CA GLU A 28 -0.71 6.06 -7.92
C GLU A 28 -0.84 5.18 -9.15
N LYS A 29 0.16 4.32 -9.42
CA LYS A 29 0.10 3.35 -10.50
C LYS A 29 -1.08 2.38 -10.33
N ILE A 30 -1.27 1.80 -9.15
CA ILE A 30 -2.38 0.86 -8.89
C ILE A 30 -3.73 1.51 -9.13
N LEU A 31 -3.93 2.76 -8.67
CA LEU A 31 -5.19 3.48 -8.89
C LEU A 31 -5.40 3.85 -10.36
N LYS A 32 -4.33 4.21 -11.09
CA LYS A 32 -4.40 4.56 -12.50
C LYS A 32 -4.66 3.35 -13.39
N ASP A 33 -4.02 2.23 -13.11
CA ASP A 33 -4.12 1.00 -13.90
C ASP A 33 -5.52 0.37 -13.75
N GLY A 34 -6.24 0.66 -12.65
CA GLY A 34 -7.63 0.26 -12.48
C GLY A 34 -7.80 -1.20 -12.04
N LYS A 35 -8.98 -1.54 -11.53
CA LYS A 35 -9.24 -2.83 -10.87
C LYS A 35 -9.02 -4.04 -11.76
N GLU A 36 -9.28 -3.93 -13.06
CA GLU A 36 -9.09 -5.03 -14.02
C GLU A 36 -7.62 -5.45 -14.15
N ASN A 37 -6.68 -4.59 -13.77
CA ASN A 37 -5.24 -4.83 -13.87
C ASN A 37 -4.58 -5.17 -12.51
N VAL A 38 -5.37 -5.41 -11.47
CA VAL A 38 -4.86 -5.71 -10.11
C VAL A 38 -5.13 -7.17 -9.75
N HIS A 39 -4.06 -7.89 -9.41
CA HIS A 39 -4.12 -9.24 -8.88
C HIS A 39 -3.65 -9.26 -7.42
N PHE A 40 -4.47 -9.83 -6.54
CA PHE A 40 -4.12 -9.99 -5.13
C PHE A 40 -3.40 -11.30 -4.91
N ILE A 41 -2.18 -11.22 -4.39
CA ILE A 41 -1.41 -12.37 -3.91
C ILE A 41 -1.20 -12.16 -2.41
N SER A 42 -1.76 -13.03 -1.59
CA SER A 42 -1.61 -13.03 -0.14
C SER A 42 -0.84 -14.28 0.29
N GLY A 43 0.15 -14.13 1.16
CA GLY A 43 0.80 -15.27 1.80
C GLY A 43 -0.18 -16.01 2.70
N ASN A 44 -0.11 -17.35 2.72
CA ASN A 44 -0.87 -18.18 3.65
C ASN A 44 -0.09 -18.41 4.95
N ASP A 45 0.60 -17.38 5.42
CA ASP A 45 1.31 -17.41 6.68
C ASP A 45 0.49 -16.56 7.65
N ALA A 46 -0.48 -17.22 8.27
CA ALA A 46 -0.92 -16.81 9.59
C ALA A 46 0.36 -16.68 10.41
N CYS A 47 0.79 -15.45 10.68
CA CYS A 47 1.68 -15.04 11.76
C CYS A 47 1.97 -16.23 12.69
N GLU A 48 2.98 -17.04 12.34
CA GLU A 48 3.34 -18.20 13.14
C GLU A 48 3.89 -17.62 14.43
N ARG A 49 3.05 -17.69 15.46
CA ARG A 49 3.44 -17.51 16.85
C ARG A 49 4.09 -18.80 17.33
#